data_AF-A0A7Y3GK19-F1
#
_entry.id   AF-A0A7Y3GK19-F1
#
_cell.length_a   1.000
_cell.length_b   1.000
_cell.length_c   1.000
_cell.angle_alpha   90.00
_cell.angle_beta   90.00
_cell.angle_gamma   90.00
#
_symmetry.space_group_name_H-M   'P 1'
#
loop_
_entity.id
_entity.type
_entity.pdbx_description
1 polymer ?
#
loop_
_entity_poly.entity_id
_entity_poly.type
_entity_poly.pdbx_seq_one_letter_code
_entity_poly.pdbx_strand_id
1 'polypeptide(L)'
;MKFPVLSRQKQFCQFKRQINGSDQYLVVGIDVAKDKHHAFMGTARGRSLLRKLIFANDLKGFHELRMQAEAIKSQNTLSEIVFGLEPTGNYHKPLGAY
;
A
#
# COMPACT_ATOMS: atom_id res chain seq x y z
N MET A 1 -34.06 6.02 6.86
CA MET A 1 -32.88 6.37 7.68
C MET A 1 -31.75 6.79 6.76
N LYS A 2 -31.23 8.03 6.89
CA LYS A 2 -30.03 8.47 6.14
C LYS A 2 -28.81 8.19 7.01
N PHE A 3 -27.95 7.27 6.58
CA PHE A 3 -26.65 7.08 7.24
C PHE A 3 -25.83 8.36 7.07
N PRO A 4 -25.25 8.92 8.15
CA PRO A 4 -24.43 10.12 8.03
C PRO A 4 -23.21 9.81 7.15
N VAL A 5 -23.08 10.54 6.04
CA VAL A 5 -21.90 10.47 5.20
C VAL A 5 -20.73 10.98 6.03
N LEU A 6 -19.82 10.07 6.39
CA LEU A 6 -18.61 10.42 7.11
C LEU A 6 -17.74 11.34 6.25
N SER A 7 -17.12 12.33 6.86
CA SER A 7 -16.08 13.10 6.17
C SER A 7 -14.92 12.17 5.78
N ARG A 8 -14.21 12.52 4.70
CA ARG A 8 -13.05 11.76 4.20
C ARG A 8 -12.03 11.47 5.31
N GLN A 9 -11.79 12.45 6.19
CA GLN A 9 -10.90 12.30 7.33
C GLN A 9 -11.39 11.21 8.31
N LYS A 10 -12.68 11.20 8.64
CA LYS A 10 -13.25 10.18 9.54
C LYS A 10 -13.20 8.78 8.93
N GLN A 11 -13.48 8.67 7.63
CA GLN A 11 -13.35 7.41 6.89
C GLN A 11 -11.92 6.88 6.94
N PHE A 12 -10.92 7.74 6.69
CA PHE A 12 -9.51 7.37 6.78
C PHE A 12 -9.10 6.93 8.19
N CYS A 13 -9.50 7.68 9.23
CA CYS A 13 -9.22 7.30 10.61
C CYS A 13 -9.89 5.99 11.04
N GLN A 14 -11.07 5.66 10.50
CA GLN A 14 -11.72 4.37 10.70
C GLN A 14 -10.95 3.25 9.99
N PHE A 15 -10.58 3.45 8.73
CA PHE A 15 -9.79 2.49 7.95
C PHE A 15 -8.45 2.17 8.60
N LYS A 16 -7.70 3.17 9.06
CA LYS A 16 -6.44 2.96 9.81
C LYS A 16 -6.65 2.12 11.07
N ARG A 17 -7.73 2.38 11.82
CA ARG A 17 -8.06 1.60 13.03
C ARG A 17 -8.38 0.13 12.69
N GLN A 18 -9.09 -0.11 11.59
CA GLN A 18 -9.39 -1.45 11.11
C GLN A 18 -8.13 -2.24 10.75
N ILE A 19 -7.19 -1.62 10.01
CA ILE A 19 -5.92 -2.25 9.65
C ILE A 19 -5.10 -2.57 10.89
N ASN A 20 -4.91 -1.58 11.77
CA ASN A 20 -4.10 -1.75 12.98
C ASN A 20 -4.70 -2.74 13.99
N GLY A 21 -6.02 -2.95 13.96
CA GLY A 21 -6.73 -3.91 14.81
C GLY A 21 -6.80 -5.33 14.26
N SER A 22 -6.27 -5.59 13.06
CA SER A 22 -6.42 -6.88 12.37
C SER A 22 -5.07 -7.49 11.99
N ASP A 23 -4.97 -8.80 12.18
CA ASP A 23 -3.80 -9.60 11.78
C ASP A 23 -3.91 -10.14 10.35
N GLN A 24 -4.99 -9.78 9.64
CA GLN A 24 -5.31 -10.32 8.32
C GLN A 24 -4.78 -9.48 7.16
N TYR A 25 -4.19 -8.31 7.46
CA TYR A 25 -3.67 -7.39 6.44
C TYR A 25 -2.18 -7.60 6.18
N LEU A 26 -1.85 -7.72 4.90
CA LEU A 26 -0.53 -7.41 4.38
C LEU A 26 -0.44 -5.90 4.15
N VAL A 27 0.46 -5.23 4.86
CA VAL A 27 0.77 -3.81 4.68
C VAL A 27 1.97 -3.70 3.75
N VAL A 28 1.76 -3.03 2.61
CA VAL A 28 2.79 -2.75 1.61
C VAL A 28 3.10 -1.26 1.64
N GLY A 29 4.26 -0.89 2.18
CA GLY A 29 4.75 0.48 2.16
C GLY A 29 5.62 0.71 0.92
N ILE A 30 5.34 1.74 0.13
CA ILE A 30 6.05 2.04 -1.10
C ILE A 30 6.61 3.46 -1.02
N ASP A 31 7.92 3.56 -1.08
CA ASP A 31 8.65 4.80 -1.34
C ASP A 31 8.72 5.02 -2.86
N VAL A 32 7.96 6.02 -3.33
CA VAL A 32 7.74 6.28 -4.76
C VAL A 32 8.78 7.28 -5.26
N ALA A 33 9.79 6.78 -5.99
CA ALA A 33 10.75 7.62 -6.72
C ALA A 33 10.49 7.67 -8.24
N LYS A 34 11.26 8.51 -8.95
CA LYS A 34 11.08 8.79 -10.39
C LYS A 34 11.22 7.56 -11.29
N ASP A 35 12.27 6.77 -11.09
CA ASP A 35 12.64 5.68 -12.00
C ASP A 35 12.41 4.29 -11.39
N LYS A 36 12.70 4.13 -10.09
CA LYS A 36 12.56 2.87 -9.37
C LYS A 36 11.95 3.11 -7.99
N HIS A 37 10.91 2.37 -7.67
CA HIS A 37 10.24 2.41 -6.39
C HIS A 37 10.83 1.37 -5.44
N HIS A 38 10.71 1.64 -4.15
CA HIS A 38 11.13 0.73 -3.09
C HIS A 38 9.92 0.33 -2.27
N ALA A 39 9.64 -0.97 -2.20
CA ALA A 39 8.55 -1.51 -1.41
C ALA A 39 9.06 -2.35 -0.23
N PHE A 40 8.35 -2.23 0.88
CA PHE A 40 8.42 -3.07 2.07
C PHE A 40 7.08 -3.77 2.25
N MET A 41 7.09 -5.01 2.74
CA MET A 41 5.88 -5.74 3.10
C MET A 41 5.97 -6.28 4.52
N GLY A 42 4.90 -6.07 5.29
CA GLY A 42 4.81 -6.55 6.67
C GLY A 42 3.38 -6.62 7.16
N THR A 43 3.19 -7.01 8.41
CA THR A 43 1.87 -7.02 9.06
C THR A 43 1.63 -5.70 9.80
N ALA A 44 0.36 -5.42 10.13
CA ALA A 44 0.00 -4.24 10.92
C ALA A 44 0.62 -4.22 12.33
N ARG A 45 1.06 -5.39 12.84
CA ARG A 45 1.77 -5.53 14.13
C ARG A 45 3.29 -5.43 14.04
N GLY A 46 3.84 -5.04 12.88
CA GLY A 46 5.27 -4.79 12.72
C GLY A 46 6.12 -6.01 12.35
N ARG A 47 5.52 -7.15 12.01
CA ARG A 47 6.27 -8.30 11.48
C ARG A 47 6.69 -7.99 10.03
N SER A 48 8.00 -7.92 9.77
CA SER A 48 8.52 -7.77 8.40
C SER A 48 8.48 -9.11 7.66
N LEU A 49 7.87 -9.12 6.48
CA LEU A 49 7.75 -10.29 5.60
C LEU A 49 8.64 -10.17 4.37
N LEU A 50 8.78 -8.95 3.84
CA LEU A 50 9.74 -8.64 2.78
C LEU A 50 10.34 -7.26 3.06
N ARG A 51 11.65 -7.21 3.28
CA ARG A 51 12.33 -5.97 3.67
C ARG A 51 12.55 -5.00 2.51
N LYS A 52 12.70 -5.51 1.29
CA LYS A 52 13.01 -4.69 0.11
C LYS A 52 12.56 -5.39 -1.16
N LEU A 53 11.72 -4.72 -1.94
CA LEU A 53 11.43 -4.99 -3.33
C LEU A 53 11.70 -3.71 -4.11
N ILE A 54 12.55 -3.79 -5.14
CA ILE A 54 12.77 -2.66 -6.05
C ILE A 54 12.04 -2.99 -7.35
N PHE A 55 11.21 -2.07 -7.84
CA PHE A 55 10.49 -2.25 -9.10
C PHE A 55 10.52 -0.96 -9.93
N ALA A 56 10.41 -1.08 -11.25
CA ALA A 56 10.44 0.06 -12.15
C ALA A 56 9.15 0.89 -12.09
N ASN A 57 9.25 2.18 -12.41
CA ASN A 57 8.09 3.06 -12.60
C ASN A 57 7.45 2.85 -13.99
N ASP A 58 7.00 1.62 -14.24
CA ASP A 58 6.28 1.23 -15.45
C ASP A 58 5.25 0.13 -15.14
N LEU A 59 4.40 -0.19 -16.11
CA LEU A 59 3.34 -1.20 -15.94
C LEU A 59 3.89 -2.57 -15.52
N LYS A 60 5.07 -2.96 -16.00
CA LYS A 60 5.70 -4.24 -15.67
C LYS A 60 6.14 -4.25 -14.21
N GLY A 61 6.77 -3.18 -13.73
CA GLY A 61 7.17 -3.02 -12.34
C GLY A 61 5.98 -3.07 -11.38
N PHE A 62 4.86 -2.42 -11.71
CA PHE A 62 3.64 -2.54 -10.91
C PHE A 62 3.02 -3.95 -10.96
N HIS A 63 3.15 -4.66 -12.08
CA HIS A 63 2.76 -6.07 -12.15
C HIS A 63 3.63 -6.96 -11.25
N GLU A 64 4.94 -6.73 -11.22
CA GLU A 64 5.89 -7.42 -10.32
C GLU A 64 5.54 -7.15 -8.85
N LEU A 65 5.27 -5.89 -8.49
CA LEU A 65 4.80 -5.51 -7.15
C LEU A 65 3.55 -6.31 -6.76
N ARG A 66 2.52 -6.32 -7.61
CA ARG A 66 1.25 -7.02 -7.34
C ARG A 66 1.47 -8.52 -7.18
N MET A 67 2.25 -9.14 -8.07
CA MET A 67 2.55 -10.57 -8.02
C MET A 67 3.27 -10.93 -6.72
N GLN A 68 4.25 -10.14 -6.31
CA GLN A 68 4.98 -10.35 -5.05
C GLN A 68 4.06 -10.16 -3.83
N ALA A 69 3.22 -9.13 -3.83
CA ALA A 69 2.29 -8.88 -2.73
C ALA A 69 1.28 -10.03 -2.57
N GLU A 70 0.72 -10.55 -3.67
CA GLU A 70 -0.18 -11.71 -3.63
C GLU A 70 0.52 -12.99 -3.15
N ALA A 71 1.76 -13.22 -3.61
CA ALA A 71 2.55 -14.37 -3.16
C ALA A 71 2.82 -14.31 -1.64
N ILE A 72 3.28 -13.17 -1.13
CA ILE A 72 3.54 -12.98 0.31
C ILE A 72 2.24 -13.10 1.12
N LYS A 73 1.13 -12.53 0.62
CA LYS A 73 -0.19 -12.66 1.26
C LYS A 73 -0.58 -14.13 1.42
N SER A 74 -0.52 -14.90 0.33
CA SER A 74 -0.89 -16.31 0.32
C SER A 74 0.01 -17.17 1.21
N GLN A 75 1.33 -16.93 1.19
CA GLN A 75 2.30 -17.67 2.00
C GLN A 75 2.11 -17.45 3.51
N ASN A 76 1.51 -16.32 3.90
CA ASN A 76 1.32 -15.93 5.30
C ASN A 76 -0.14 -16.05 5.77
N THR A 77 -1.02 -16.65 4.95
CA THR A 77 -2.45 -16.83 5.26
C THR A 77 -3.15 -15.51 5.61
N LEU A 78 -2.76 -14.43 4.93
CA LEU A 78 -3.39 -13.12 5.07
C LEU A 78 -4.56 -13.03 4.07
N SER A 79 -5.63 -12.31 4.40
CA SER A 79 -6.80 -12.21 3.54
C SER A 79 -6.82 -10.93 2.69
N GLU A 80 -6.17 -9.87 3.17
CA GLU A 80 -6.26 -8.53 2.60
C GLU A 80 -4.87 -7.92 2.33
N ILE A 81 -4.80 -7.02 1.36
CA ILE A 81 -3.60 -6.20 1.08
C ILE A 81 -3.98 -4.72 1.17
N VAL A 82 -3.15 -3.93 1.84
CA VAL A 82 -3.23 -2.47 1.81
C VAL A 82 -1.92 -1.87 1.34
N PHE A 83 -2.01 -0.91 0.41
CA PHE A 83 -0.87 -0.17 -0.11
C PHE A 83 -0.81 1.22 0.51
N GLY A 84 0.31 1.54 1.16
CA GLY A 84 0.66 2.89 1.62
C GLY A 84 1.72 3.47 0.68
N LEU A 85 1.44 4.64 0.12
CA LEU A 85 2.35 5.33 -0.80
C LEU A 85 2.96 6.53 -0.08
N GLU A 86 4.29 6.55 0.04
CA GLU A 86 5.08 7.70 0.46
C GLU A 86 5.77 8.28 -0.77
N PRO A 87 5.28 9.41 -1.32
CA PRO A 87 5.97 10.06 -2.41
C PRO A 87 7.22 10.76 -1.91
N THR A 88 8.39 10.46 -2.49
CA THR A 88 9.65 11.14 -2.16
C THR A 88 9.72 12.59 -2.70
N GLY A 89 8.62 13.15 -3.21
CA GLY A 89 8.54 14.51 -3.77
C GLY A 89 7.13 14.95 -4.18
N ASN A 90 7.01 16.22 -4.61
CA ASN A 90 5.76 16.81 -5.08
C ASN A 90 5.41 16.36 -6.51
N TYR A 91 4.69 15.25 -6.66
CA TYR A 91 4.18 14.74 -7.94
C TYR A 91 2.96 15.51 -8.49
N HIS A 92 2.89 16.83 -8.30
CA HIS A 92 1.80 17.66 -8.86
C HIS A 92 1.92 17.84 -10.39
N LYS A 93 3.05 17.47 -11.00
CA LYS A 93 3.36 17.78 -12.40
C LYS A 93 2.89 16.77 -13.47
N PRO A 94 2.72 15.45 -13.24
CA PRO A 94 2.29 14.55 -14.32
C PRO A 94 0.77 14.57 -14.58
N LEU A 95 -0.04 15.13 -13.69
CA LEU A 95 -1.51 15.19 -13.84
C LEU A 95 -2.01 16.48 -14.53
N GLY A 96 -1.11 17.42 -14.86
CA GLY A 96 -1.45 18.66 -15.57
C GLY A 96 -1.17 18.62 -17.07
N ALA A 97 -0.79 17.46 -17.62
CA ALA A 97 -0.41 17.30 -19.01
C ALA A 97 -1.27 16.26 -19.77
N TYR A 98 -2.50 16.04 -19.30
CA TYR A 98 -3.57 15.38 -20.07
C TYR A 98 -4.83 16.24 -20.04
#